data_AF-A0A2I1CBJ1-F1
#
_entry.id   AF-A0A2I1CBJ1-F1
#
_cell.length_a   1.000
_cell.length_b   1.000
_cell.length_c   1.000
_cell.angle_alpha   90.00
_cell.angle_beta   90.00
_cell.angle_gamma   90.00
#
_symmetry.space_group_name_H-M   'P 1'
#
loop_
_entity.id
_entity.type
_entity.pdbx_description
1 polymer ?
#
loop_
_entity_poly.entity_id
_entity_poly.type
_entity_poly.pdbx_seq_one_letter_code
_entity_poly.pdbx_strand_id
1 'polypeptide(L)'
;MAFLVRFTSGLICAPITPEIARRLSLPQMVVENADPKGTAYTISIDSSDPSVTTGISAQDRALTCRALASPTAKFEDFRRPGHIIPLEAKSGGVRERKGHTEAAVEFCRLAGKSPVGVIAELVEDGELVEGVPEIRGNNGMMRRDGCLKFGKKWGIKVCTIEDLVEYLERTEGPVPNGKH
;
A
#
# COMPACT_ATOMS: atom_id res chain seq x y z
N MET A 1 7.68 -3.06 9.52
CA MET A 1 6.44 -3.86 9.40
C MET A 1 5.68 -3.94 10.72
N ALA A 2 6.27 -4.41 11.84
CA ALA A 2 5.53 -4.50 13.12
C ALA A 2 4.89 -3.17 13.55
N PHE A 3 5.64 -2.06 13.45
CA PHE A 3 5.11 -0.71 13.67
C PHE A 3 3.93 -0.37 12.75
N LEU A 4 4.05 -0.68 11.45
CA LEU A 4 2.98 -0.45 10.47
C LEU A 4 1.72 -1.20 10.89
N VAL A 5 1.84 -2.50 11.17
CA VAL A 5 0.73 -3.35 11.62
C VAL A 5 0.08 -2.82 12.91
N ARG A 6 0.89 -2.37 13.87
CA ARG A 6 0.38 -1.88 15.16
C ARG A 6 -0.52 -0.65 15.01
N PHE A 7 -0.23 0.23 14.07
CA PHE A 7 -0.88 1.55 13.98
C PHE A 7 -1.77 1.71 12.74
N THR A 8 -2.02 0.63 11.99
CA THR A 8 -2.88 0.64 10.82
C THR A 8 -4.02 -0.36 10.96
N SER A 9 -4.88 -0.41 9.95
CA SER A 9 -5.92 -1.43 9.78
C SER A 9 -5.41 -2.87 9.84
N GLY A 10 -4.09 -3.08 9.69
CA GLY A 10 -3.46 -4.40 9.63
C GLY A 10 -3.60 -5.10 8.28
N LEU A 11 -4.42 -4.55 7.37
CA LEU A 11 -4.53 -4.97 5.97
C LEU A 11 -3.36 -4.37 5.19
N ILE A 12 -2.27 -5.12 5.09
CA ILE A 12 -1.05 -4.63 4.46
C ILE A 12 -1.11 -4.88 2.96
N CYS A 13 -1.11 -3.79 2.23
CA CYS A 13 -1.16 -3.77 0.77
C CYS A 13 0.21 -3.38 0.20
N ALA A 14 0.51 -3.86 -1.01
CA ALA A 14 1.76 -3.56 -1.71
C ALA A 14 1.49 -2.97 -3.10
N PRO A 15 1.39 -1.64 -3.24
CA PRO A 15 1.21 -1.01 -4.54
C PRO A 15 2.35 -1.34 -5.50
N ILE A 16 2.01 -1.77 -6.70
CA ILE A 16 2.95 -2.18 -7.76
C ILE A 16 2.53 -1.57 -9.11
N THR A 17 3.45 -1.52 -10.06
CA THR A 17 3.13 -1.16 -11.44
C THR A 17 2.47 -2.32 -12.20
N PRO A 18 1.73 -2.02 -13.28
CA PRO A 18 1.20 -3.06 -14.19
C PRO A 18 2.28 -3.97 -14.78
N GLU A 19 3.50 -3.45 -14.96
CA GLU A 19 4.65 -4.24 -15.41
C GLU A 19 5.02 -5.34 -14.40
N ILE A 20 5.11 -5.00 -13.11
CA ILE A 20 5.38 -5.98 -12.06
C ILE A 20 4.23 -6.98 -11.95
N ALA A 21 2.98 -6.51 -12.02
CA ALA A 21 1.81 -7.40 -11.97
C ALA A 21 1.85 -8.45 -13.10
N ARG A 22 2.16 -8.03 -14.34
CA ARG A 22 2.33 -8.94 -15.48
C ARG A 22 3.54 -9.86 -15.32
N ARG A 23 4.70 -9.32 -14.95
CA ARG A 23 5.96 -10.08 -14.81
C ARG A 23 5.85 -11.19 -13.77
N LEU A 24 5.11 -10.96 -12.69
CA LEU A 24 4.95 -11.89 -11.58
C LEU A 24 3.63 -12.68 -11.62
N SER A 25 2.90 -12.60 -12.75
CA SER A 25 1.58 -13.19 -12.99
C SER A 25 0.65 -13.02 -11.78
N LEU A 26 0.40 -11.77 -11.40
CA LEU A 26 -0.49 -11.36 -10.33
C LEU A 26 -1.81 -10.85 -10.94
N PRO A 27 -2.74 -11.74 -11.31
CA PRO A 27 -4.03 -11.32 -11.84
C PRO A 27 -4.85 -10.57 -10.79
N GLN A 28 -5.79 -9.74 -11.25
CA GLN A 28 -6.80 -9.13 -10.40
C GLN A 28 -7.58 -10.20 -9.62
N MET A 29 -7.92 -9.90 -8.37
CA MET A 29 -8.58 -10.83 -7.44
C MET A 29 -9.98 -11.23 -7.92
N VAL A 30 -10.67 -10.30 -8.61
CA VAL A 30 -12.01 -10.50 -9.15
C VAL A 30 -12.08 -10.00 -10.59
N VAL A 31 -12.95 -10.61 -11.38
CA VAL A 31 -13.20 -10.21 -12.79
C VAL A 31 -14.02 -8.92 -12.85
N GLU A 32 -15.09 -8.83 -12.05
CA GLU A 32 -15.95 -7.66 -11.96
C GLU A 32 -15.74 -6.96 -10.61
N ASN A 33 -15.04 -5.83 -10.62
CA ASN A 33 -14.70 -5.11 -9.40
C ASN A 33 -15.85 -4.20 -8.95
N ALA A 34 -16.45 -4.53 -7.81
CA ALA A 34 -17.54 -3.76 -7.19
C ALA A 34 -17.06 -2.71 -6.16
N ASP A 35 -15.75 -2.59 -5.92
CA ASP A 35 -15.20 -1.54 -5.06
C ASP A 35 -15.53 -0.16 -5.67
N PRO A 36 -16.19 0.76 -4.94
CA PRO A 36 -16.60 2.06 -5.48
C PRO A 36 -15.42 2.98 -5.85
N LYS A 37 -14.23 2.70 -5.32
CA LYS A 37 -12.96 3.35 -5.67
C LYS A 37 -12.12 2.55 -6.67
N GLY A 38 -12.63 1.39 -7.11
CA GLY A 38 -11.98 0.50 -8.04
C GLY A 38 -10.58 0.09 -7.59
N THR A 39 -10.40 -0.18 -6.29
CA THR A 39 -9.10 -0.62 -5.75
C THR A 39 -8.70 -1.93 -6.44
N ALA A 40 -7.58 -1.90 -7.16
CA ALA A 40 -7.16 -2.98 -8.05
C ALA A 40 -6.36 -4.05 -7.30
N TYR A 41 -7.03 -4.77 -6.40
CA TYR A 41 -6.45 -5.89 -5.66
C TYR A 41 -6.05 -7.00 -6.61
N THR A 42 -4.80 -7.47 -6.54
CA THR A 42 -4.41 -8.75 -7.15
C THR A 42 -4.71 -9.91 -6.20
N ILE A 43 -4.51 -11.15 -6.67
CA ILE A 43 -4.40 -12.29 -5.76
C ILE A 43 -3.34 -12.01 -4.68
N SER A 44 -3.63 -12.38 -3.44
CA SER A 44 -2.70 -12.19 -2.32
C SER A 44 -1.52 -13.15 -2.39
N ILE A 45 -0.41 -12.78 -1.76
CA ILE A 45 0.86 -13.51 -1.83
C ILE A 45 1.55 -13.63 -0.49
N ASP A 46 2.33 -14.70 -0.35
CA ASP A 46 3.43 -14.83 0.61
C ASP A 46 4.71 -15.18 -0.13
N SER A 47 5.89 -14.84 0.40
CA SER A 47 7.14 -15.31 -0.19
C SER A 47 7.28 -16.83 -0.04
N SER A 48 7.84 -17.46 -1.06
CA SER A 48 8.21 -18.89 -1.07
C SER A 48 9.48 -19.18 -0.26
N ASP A 49 10.16 -18.15 0.28
CA ASP A 49 11.39 -18.29 1.06
C ASP A 49 11.24 -19.33 2.19
N PRO A 50 12.24 -20.21 2.43
CA PRO A 50 12.16 -21.25 3.45
C PRO A 50 11.97 -20.74 4.89
N SER A 51 12.34 -19.48 5.16
CA SER A 51 12.15 -18.85 6.47
C SER A 51 10.72 -18.37 6.72
N VAL A 52 9.88 -18.28 5.67
CA VAL A 52 8.46 -17.94 5.83
C VAL A 52 7.74 -19.11 6.48
N THR A 53 7.12 -18.83 7.63
CA THR A 53 6.36 -19.80 8.41
C THR A 53 4.90 -19.78 7.96
N THR A 54 4.08 -18.97 8.62
CA THR A 54 2.66 -18.82 8.34
C THR A 54 2.35 -17.66 7.41
N GLY A 55 3.31 -16.78 7.10
CA GLY A 55 3.11 -15.64 6.22
C GLY A 55 2.60 -14.37 6.91
N ILE A 56 1.86 -14.50 8.02
CA ILE A 56 1.18 -13.35 8.66
C ILE A 56 2.07 -12.51 9.58
N SER A 57 3.18 -13.09 10.04
CA SER A 57 4.08 -12.42 10.98
C SER A 57 4.61 -11.10 10.40
N ALA A 58 5.01 -10.17 11.25
CA ALA A 58 5.63 -8.93 10.78
C ALA A 58 6.91 -9.19 9.97
N GLN A 59 7.65 -10.26 10.29
CA GLN A 59 8.85 -10.67 9.57
C GLN A 59 8.49 -11.22 8.19
N ASP A 60 7.54 -12.13 8.12
CA ASP A 60 7.12 -12.83 6.90
C ASP A 60 6.51 -11.81 5.91
N ARG A 61 5.58 -10.98 6.37
CA ARG A 61 5.00 -9.89 5.56
C ARG A 61 6.05 -8.92 5.04
N ALA A 62 7.04 -8.56 5.87
CA ALA A 62 8.13 -7.69 5.43
C ALA A 62 9.03 -8.37 4.38
N LEU A 63 9.29 -9.67 4.54
CA LEU A 63 10.07 -10.45 3.59
C LEU A 63 9.34 -10.56 2.26
N THR A 64 8.04 -10.85 2.26
CA THR A 64 7.20 -10.86 1.06
C THR A 64 7.26 -9.53 0.32
N CYS A 65 7.13 -8.39 1.00
CA CYS A 65 7.25 -7.07 0.35
C CYS A 65 8.66 -6.83 -0.24
N ARG A 66 9.73 -7.25 0.43
CA ARG A 66 11.11 -7.12 -0.10
C ARG A 66 11.34 -8.02 -1.31
N ALA A 67 10.84 -9.26 -1.27
CA ALA A 67 10.90 -10.18 -2.40
C ALA A 67 10.14 -9.61 -3.60
N LEU A 68 8.94 -9.04 -3.37
CA LEU A 68 8.14 -8.37 -4.41
C LEU A 68 8.89 -7.21 -5.07
N ALA A 69 9.65 -6.44 -4.28
CA ALA A 69 10.47 -5.33 -4.74
C ALA A 69 11.75 -5.75 -5.47
N SER A 70 12.12 -7.04 -5.46
CA SER A 70 13.34 -7.52 -6.11
C SER A 70 13.26 -7.41 -7.65
N PRO A 71 14.29 -6.85 -8.31
CA PRO A 71 14.32 -6.77 -9.77
C PRO A 71 14.39 -8.15 -10.43
N THR A 72 14.88 -9.16 -9.71
CA THR A 72 14.99 -10.54 -10.21
C THR A 72 13.85 -11.44 -9.76
N ALA A 73 12.83 -10.90 -9.09
CA ALA A 73 11.69 -11.67 -8.62
C ALA A 73 11.02 -12.42 -9.78
N LYS A 74 10.61 -13.66 -9.51
CA LYS A 74 9.90 -14.52 -10.44
C LYS A 74 8.56 -14.94 -9.86
N PHE A 75 7.72 -15.52 -10.70
CA PHE A 75 6.41 -16.01 -10.29
C PHE A 75 6.52 -17.03 -9.13
N GLU A 76 7.51 -17.92 -9.18
CA GLU A 76 7.73 -19.02 -8.23
C GLU A 76 8.18 -18.55 -6.84
N ASP A 77 8.69 -17.31 -6.74
CA ASP A 77 9.13 -16.71 -5.48
C ASP A 77 7.95 -16.38 -4.54
N PHE A 78 6.71 -16.60 -4.99
CA PHE A 78 5.50 -16.31 -4.24
C PHE A 78 4.52 -17.49 -4.21
N ARG A 79 3.95 -17.74 -3.04
CA ARG A 79 2.78 -18.60 -2.80
C ARG A 79 1.51 -17.77 -3.04
N ARG A 80 0.44 -18.40 -3.54
CA ARG A 80 -0.85 -17.77 -3.85
C ARG A 80 -1.97 -18.71 -3.40
N PRO A 81 -2.93 -18.29 -2.53
CA PRO A 81 -3.02 -17.00 -1.85
C PRO A 81 -1.92 -16.80 -0.76
N GLY A 82 -1.92 -15.64 -0.11
CA GLY A 82 -1.10 -15.32 1.06
C GLY A 82 -1.58 -14.08 1.82
N HIS A 83 -0.69 -13.39 2.55
CA HIS A 83 -1.05 -12.37 3.54
C HIS A 83 -0.63 -10.93 3.19
N ILE A 84 0.09 -10.73 2.09
CA ILE A 84 0.28 -9.42 1.46
C ILE A 84 -0.64 -9.31 0.25
N ILE A 85 -1.28 -8.16 0.06
CA ILE A 85 -2.18 -7.93 -1.07
C ILE A 85 -1.56 -6.89 -2.01
N PRO A 86 -0.97 -7.30 -3.14
CA PRO A 86 -0.50 -6.36 -4.13
C PRO A 86 -1.66 -5.57 -4.74
N LEU A 87 -1.42 -4.29 -5.01
CA LEU A 87 -2.39 -3.39 -5.63
C LEU A 87 -1.81 -2.85 -6.94
N GLU A 88 -2.49 -3.06 -8.05
CA GLU A 88 -2.03 -2.55 -9.34
C GLU A 88 -2.34 -1.05 -9.47
N ALA A 89 -1.31 -0.22 -9.54
CA ALA A 89 -1.46 1.20 -9.82
C ALA A 89 -1.87 1.43 -11.28
N LYS A 90 -2.64 2.48 -11.53
CA LYS A 90 -2.91 2.95 -12.90
C LYS A 90 -1.63 3.42 -13.60
N SER A 91 -1.55 3.20 -14.91
CA SER A 91 -0.38 3.57 -15.72
C SER A 91 -0.09 5.08 -15.75
N GLY A 92 -1.14 5.92 -15.72
CA GLY A 92 -1.00 7.37 -15.59
C GLY A 92 -0.70 7.85 -14.17
N GLY A 93 -0.52 6.92 -13.22
CA GLY A 93 -0.11 7.20 -11.85
C GLY A 93 -1.09 8.10 -11.10
N VAL A 94 -0.56 8.90 -10.18
CA VAL A 94 -1.38 9.68 -9.24
C VAL A 94 -2.21 10.78 -9.92
N ARG A 95 -1.82 11.17 -11.15
CA ARG A 95 -2.53 12.14 -11.97
C ARG A 95 -3.74 11.54 -12.70
N GLU A 96 -3.74 10.23 -12.96
CA GLU A 96 -4.91 9.49 -13.48
C GLU A 96 -5.86 9.10 -12.35
N ARG A 97 -5.32 8.56 -11.25
CA ARG A 97 -6.10 8.18 -10.06
C ARG A 97 -5.43 8.72 -8.80
N LYS A 98 -6.12 9.62 -8.10
CA LYS A 98 -5.67 10.23 -6.83
C LYS A 98 -5.83 9.27 -5.65
N GLY A 99 -5.22 8.09 -5.71
CA GLY A 99 -5.27 7.05 -4.69
C GLY A 99 -3.94 6.81 -3.99
N HIS A 100 -3.98 6.18 -2.81
CA HIS A 100 -2.77 5.78 -2.07
C HIS A 100 -1.92 4.76 -2.84
N THR A 101 -2.56 3.92 -3.65
CA THR A 101 -1.89 2.97 -4.55
C THR A 101 -0.93 3.70 -5.49
N GLU A 102 -1.46 4.68 -6.24
CA GLU A 102 -0.68 5.45 -7.20
C GLU A 102 0.37 6.32 -6.49
N ALA A 103 -0.01 7.00 -5.40
CA ALA A 103 0.92 7.83 -4.64
C ALA A 103 2.13 7.04 -4.12
N ALA A 104 1.93 5.80 -3.66
CA ALA A 104 3.04 4.97 -3.18
C ALA A 104 4.03 4.60 -4.30
N VAL A 105 3.52 4.20 -5.47
CA VAL A 105 4.37 3.92 -6.65
C VAL A 105 5.10 5.19 -7.12
N GLU A 106 4.41 6.33 -7.08
CA GLU A 106 4.95 7.63 -7.44
C GLU A 106 6.10 8.06 -6.51
N PHE A 107 5.94 7.90 -5.19
CA PHE A 107 7.02 8.16 -4.24
C PHE A 107 8.23 7.24 -4.46
N CYS A 108 8.00 5.96 -4.80
CA CYS A 108 9.10 5.06 -5.17
C CYS A 108 9.87 5.60 -6.39
N ARG A 109 9.15 6.05 -7.43
CA ARG A 109 9.76 6.62 -8.64
C ARG A 109 10.57 7.88 -8.32
N LEU A 110 9.98 8.85 -7.61
CA LEU A 110 10.62 10.11 -7.23
C LEU A 110 11.87 9.89 -6.35
N ALA A 111 11.88 8.83 -5.54
CA ALA A 111 13.01 8.47 -4.68
C ALA A 111 14.03 7.51 -5.32
N GLY A 112 13.88 7.18 -6.61
CA GLY A 112 14.77 6.24 -7.32
C GLY A 112 14.76 4.83 -6.73
N LYS A 113 13.61 4.36 -6.24
CA LYS A 113 13.43 3.02 -5.65
C LYS A 113 12.70 2.09 -6.61
N SER A 114 12.75 0.79 -6.31
CA SER A 114 11.91 -0.21 -6.97
C SER A 114 10.43 0.22 -6.88
N PRO A 115 9.62 0.08 -7.95
CA PRO A 115 8.25 0.61 -7.99
C PRO A 115 7.26 -0.32 -7.27
N VAL A 116 7.62 -0.67 -6.02
CA VAL A 116 6.84 -1.47 -5.08
C VAL A 116 6.76 -0.71 -3.76
N GLY A 117 5.58 -0.21 -3.44
CA GLY A 117 5.27 0.45 -2.17
C GLY A 117 4.73 -0.54 -1.12
N VAL A 118 4.53 -0.05 0.10
CA VAL A 118 3.78 -0.75 1.15
C VAL A 118 2.87 0.28 1.82
N ILE A 119 1.57 0.01 1.85
CA ILE A 119 0.57 0.91 2.44
C ILE A 119 -0.37 0.14 3.35
N ALA A 120 -0.90 0.84 4.35
CA ALA A 120 -2.05 0.45 5.14
C ALA A 120 -2.61 1.72 5.82
N GLU A 121 -3.91 1.76 6.04
CA GLU A 121 -4.59 2.95 6.53
C GLU A 121 -4.38 3.13 8.03
N LEU A 122 -4.08 4.36 8.47
CA LEU A 122 -4.06 4.70 9.89
C LEU A 122 -5.48 4.66 10.48
N VAL A 123 -5.61 3.99 11.62
CA VAL A 123 -6.85 3.88 12.38
C VAL A 123 -6.73 4.62 13.72
N GLU A 124 -7.87 5.00 14.29
CA GLU A 124 -7.91 5.42 15.69
C GLU A 124 -8.08 4.18 16.56
N ASP A 125 -7.20 4.00 17.54
CA ASP A 125 -7.20 2.82 18.42
C ASP A 125 -8.38 2.82 19.43
N GLY A 126 -9.11 3.93 19.53
CA GLY A 126 -10.08 4.17 20.60
C GLY A 126 -9.45 4.17 21.99
N GLU A 127 -10.28 3.93 23.00
CA GLU A 127 -9.89 3.89 24.41
C GLU A 127 -10.02 2.45 24.93
N LEU A 128 -8.92 1.89 25.45
CA LEU A 128 -8.92 0.56 26.04
C LEU A 128 -9.68 0.56 27.37
N VAL A 129 -10.52 -0.44 27.59
CA VAL A 129 -11.13 -0.69 28.89
C VAL A 129 -10.29 -1.74 29.63
N GLU A 130 -9.78 -1.38 30.80
CA GLU A 130 -8.92 -2.27 31.57
C GLU A 130 -9.66 -3.56 31.98
N GLY A 131 -9.00 -4.70 31.79
CA GLY A 131 -9.50 -6.01 32.21
C GLY A 131 -10.56 -6.65 31.29
N VAL A 132 -10.96 -6.00 30.19
CA VAL A 132 -11.94 -6.57 29.24
C VAL A 132 -11.51 -6.34 27.78
N PRO A 133 -11.89 -7.22 26.84
CA PRO A 133 -11.60 -7.07 25.41
C PRO A 133 -12.58 -6.08 24.74
N GLU A 134 -12.63 -4.84 25.25
CA GLU A 134 -13.52 -3.78 24.77
C GLU A 134 -12.72 -2.50 24.42
N ILE A 135 -13.07 -1.88 23.29
CA ILE A 135 -12.59 -0.55 22.89
C ILE A 135 -13.79 0.41 22.93
N ARG A 136 -13.64 1.52 23.64
CA ARG A 136 -14.63 2.61 23.72
C ARG A 136 -14.17 3.84 22.95
N GLY A 137 -15.06 4.83 22.84
CA GLY A 137 -14.76 6.09 22.18
C GLY A 137 -14.66 5.96 20.67
N ASN A 138 -13.86 6.83 20.04
CA ASN A 138 -13.67 6.84 18.60
C ASN A 138 -12.64 5.79 18.16
N ASN A 139 -13.10 4.70 17.57
CA ASN A 139 -12.29 3.62 16.98
C ASN A 139 -12.41 3.55 15.44
N GLY A 140 -12.69 4.71 14.82
CA GLY A 140 -12.81 4.84 13.37
C GLY A 140 -11.47 5.06 12.67
N MET A 141 -11.51 5.76 11.53
CA MET A 141 -10.31 6.11 10.76
C MET A 141 -9.68 7.40 11.28
N MET A 142 -8.34 7.43 11.35
CA MET A 142 -7.61 8.65 11.66
C MET A 142 -7.83 9.69 10.55
N ARG A 143 -8.10 10.95 10.94
CA ARG A 143 -8.36 12.06 10.00
C ARG A 143 -7.20 13.05 10.01
N ARG A 144 -7.24 14.05 9.11
CA ARG A 144 -6.16 15.02 8.85
C ARG A 144 -5.36 15.43 10.09
N ASP A 145 -6.00 16.01 11.09
CA ASP A 145 -5.30 16.54 12.27
C ASP A 145 -4.72 15.43 13.15
N GLY A 146 -5.38 14.27 13.22
CA GLY A 146 -4.86 13.05 13.83
C GLY A 146 -3.60 12.55 13.10
N CYS A 147 -3.65 12.46 11.77
CA CYS A 147 -2.51 12.06 10.94
C CYS A 147 -1.31 13.00 11.12
N LEU A 148 -1.56 14.32 11.18
CA LEU A 148 -0.52 15.33 11.44
C LEU A 148 0.12 15.15 12.84
N LYS A 149 -0.70 14.93 13.87
CA LYS A 149 -0.22 14.63 15.22
C LYS A 149 0.58 13.33 15.27
N PHE A 150 0.10 12.29 14.59
CA PHE A 150 0.79 11.00 14.48
C PHE A 150 2.17 11.16 13.80
N GLY A 151 2.21 11.86 12.68
CA GLY A 151 3.46 12.17 11.97
C GLY A 151 4.46 12.91 12.86
N LYS A 152 4.01 13.96 13.55
CA LYS A 152 4.84 14.70 14.51
C LYS A 152 5.35 13.81 15.64
N LYS A 153 4.48 12.97 16.23
CA LYS A 153 4.82 12.07 17.34
C LYS A 153 5.92 11.08 16.95
N TRP A 154 5.89 10.55 15.73
CA TRP A 154 6.82 9.51 15.28
C TRP A 154 7.93 10.02 14.34
N GLY A 155 8.03 11.32 14.11
CA GLY A 155 9.03 11.91 13.21
C GLY A 155 8.81 11.57 11.72
N ILE A 156 7.57 11.25 11.32
CA ILE A 156 7.20 10.87 9.96
C ILE A 156 6.67 12.10 9.22
N LYS A 157 7.12 12.31 7.98
CA LYS A 157 6.61 13.36 7.11
C LYS A 157 5.18 13.04 6.68
N VAL A 158 4.33 14.06 6.68
CA VAL A 158 2.93 13.97 6.25
C VAL A 158 2.73 14.99 5.13
N CYS A 159 2.13 14.55 4.04
CA CYS A 159 1.77 15.37 2.90
C CYS A 159 0.38 14.96 2.39
N THR A 160 -0.14 15.67 1.39
CA THR A 160 -1.37 15.28 0.71
C THR A 160 -1.07 14.70 -0.67
N ILE A 161 -2.00 13.90 -1.19
CA ILE A 161 -1.95 13.45 -2.59
C ILE A 161 -2.12 14.65 -3.54
N GLU A 162 -2.85 15.68 -3.11
CA GLU A 162 -3.00 16.93 -3.84
C GLU A 162 -1.66 17.64 -4.04
N ASP A 163 -0.88 17.85 -2.97
CA ASP A 163 0.47 18.45 -3.06
C ASP A 163 1.41 17.63 -3.95
N LEU A 164 1.27 16.30 -3.94
CA LEU A 164 2.06 15.42 -4.82
C LEU A 164 1.69 15.64 -6.29
N VAL A 165 0.40 15.77 -6.61
CA VAL A 165 -0.05 16.09 -7.97
C VAL A 165 0.46 17.47 -8.40
N GLU A 166 0.31 18.49 -7.55
CA GLU A 166 0.82 19.84 -7.83
C GLU A 166 2.34 19.86 -8.03
N TYR A 167 3.08 19.07 -7.24
CA TYR A 167 4.52 18.91 -7.40
C TYR A 167 4.85 18.37 -8.81
N LEU A 168 4.18 17.30 -9.24
CA LEU A 168 4.39 16.68 -10.54
C LEU A 168 4.02 17.62 -11.69
N GLU A 169 2.90 18.34 -11.59
CA GLU A 169 2.49 19.30 -12.60
C GLU A 169 3.53 20.42 -12.78
N ARG A 170 4.14 20.87 -11.68
CA ARG A 170 5.20 21.88 -11.71
C ARG A 170 6.50 21.34 -12.33
N THR A 171 6.86 20.08 -12.07
CA THR A 171 8.15 19.52 -12.51
C THR A 171 8.10 18.84 -13.88
N GLU A 172 6.95 18.29 -14.27
CA GLU A 172 6.78 17.47 -15.48
C GLU A 172 5.75 18.07 -16.46
N GLY A 173 5.08 19.14 -16.07
CA GLY A 173 3.98 19.74 -16.84
C GLY A 173 2.62 19.07 -16.56
N PRO A 174 1.54 19.73 -17.00
CA PRO A 174 0.19 19.19 -16.87
C PRO A 174 0.05 17.91 -17.71
N VAL A 175 -0.83 17.01 -17.29
CA VAL A 175 -1.21 15.86 -18.12
C VAL A 175 -1.78 16.40 -19.43
N PRO A 176 -1.30 15.95 -20.60
CA PRO A 176 -1.91 16.32 -21.87
C PRO A 176 -3.40 15.98 -21.80
N ASN A 177 -4.28 16.93 -22.13
CA ASN A 177 -5.73 16.72 -22.22
C ASN A 177 -6.06 15.72 -23.34
N GLY A 178 -5.76 14.44 -23.12
CA GLY A 178 -6.27 13.33 -23.90
C GLY A 178 -7.54 12.86 -23.21
N LYS A 179 -8.69 13.14 -23.81
CA LYS A 179 -9.92 12.43 -23.48
C LYS A 179 -9.62 10.93 -23.62
N HIS A 180 -9.57 10.21 -22.51
CA HIS A 180 -9.66 8.76 -22.49
C HIS A 180 -11.13 8.36 -22.51
#